data_AF-A0A353VLR7-F1
#
_entry.id   AF-A0A353VLR7-F1
#
_cell.length_a   1.000
_cell.length_b   1.000
_cell.length_c   1.000
_cell.angle_alpha   90.00
_cell.angle_beta   90.00
_cell.angle_gamma   90.00
#
_symmetry.space_group_name_H-M   'P 1'
#
loop_
_entity.id
_entity.type
_entity.pdbx_description
1 polymer ?
#
loop_
_entity_poly.entity_id
_entity_poly.type
_entity_poly.pdbx_seq_one_letter_code
_entity_poly.pdbx_strand_id
1 'polypeptide(L)' 'MPKTLNATNPESLIYEHELLKLTVLGGIKLEGLDRMRATLKIELKKSSVPPVRHNLDLYNDNQSEKLIRRTPDNYGLI' A
#
# COMPACT_ATOMS: atom_id res chain seq x y z
N MET A 1 5.72 -17.48 7.82
CA MET A 1 4.32 -17.34 8.30
C MET A 1 3.40 -17.00 7.14
N PRO A 2 2.10 -17.34 7.15
CA PRO A 2 1.23 -17.09 6.01
C PRO A 2 1.03 -15.59 5.81
N LYS A 3 1.43 -15.11 4.63
CA LYS A 3 1.01 -13.82 4.09
C LYS A 3 -0.47 -13.92 3.78
N THR A 4 -1.32 -13.25 4.55
CA THR A 4 -2.77 -13.32 4.35
C THR A 4 -3.26 -12.07 3.66
N LEU A 5 -3.67 -12.21 2.41
CA LEU A 5 -4.53 -11.25 1.73
C LEU A 5 -5.95 -11.43 2.25
N ASN A 6 -6.54 -10.36 2.78
CA ASN A 6 -7.95 -10.27 3.10
C ASN A 6 -8.65 -9.43 2.03
N ALA A 7 -9.50 -10.09 1.24
CA ALA A 7 -10.29 -9.49 0.17
C ALA A 7 -11.80 -9.56 0.43
N THR A 8 -12.22 -9.80 1.69
CA THR A 8 -13.65 -9.90 2.05
C THR A 8 -14.40 -8.58 1.82
N ASN A 9 -13.71 -7.44 1.96
CA ASN A 9 -14.23 -6.14 1.59
C ASN A 9 -13.57 -5.65 0.28
N PRO A 10 -14.29 -5.60 -0.85
CA PRO A 10 -13.73 -5.14 -2.12
C PRO A 10 -13.29 -3.67 -2.09
N GLU A 11 -13.84 -2.85 -1.19
CA GLU A 11 -13.46 -1.43 -1.01
C GLU A 11 -12.21 -1.24 -0.13
N SER A 12 -11.73 -2.32 0.49
CA SER A 12 -10.63 -2.30 1.45
C SER A 12 -9.87 -3.62 1.41
N LEU A 13 -9.06 -3.80 0.37
CA LEU A 13 -8.19 -4.99 0.25
C LEU A 13 -7.00 -4.82 1.19
N ILE A 14 -6.80 -5.78 2.09
CA ILE A 14 -5.77 -5.69 3.12
C ILE A 14 -4.77 -6.80 2.92
N TYR A 15 -3.50 -6.43 2.76
CA TYR A 15 -2.38 -7.37 2.81
C TYR A 15 -1.58 -7.12 4.08
N GLU A 16 -1.36 -8.16 4.87
CA GLU A 16 -0.58 -8.07 6.10
C GLU A 16 0.67 -8.96 6.06
N HIS A 17 1.77 -8.38 6.55
CA HIS A 17 3.03 -9.05 6.86
C HIS A 17 3.37 -8.85 8.35
N GLU A 18 4.50 -9.39 8.79
CA GLU A 18 4.99 -9.26 10.18
C GLU A 18 5.24 -7.79 10.56
N LEU A 19 5.80 -7.00 9.63
CA LEU A 19 6.16 -5.60 9.86
C LEU A 19 5.11 -4.61 9.33
N LEU A 20 4.50 -4.91 8.18
CA LEU A 20 3.67 -3.95 7.45
C LEU A 20 2.22 -4.42 7.33
N LYS A 21 1.32 -3.45 7.32
CA LYS A 21 -0.05 -3.61 6.83
C LYS A 21 -0.24 -2.67 5.65
N LEU A 22 -0.64 -3.23 4.51
CA LEU A 22 -0.94 -2.51 3.29
C LEU A 22 -2.45 -2.58 3.06
N THR A 23 -3.07 -1.44 2.75
CA THR A 23 -4.49 -1.38 2.38
C THR A 23 -4.64 -0.67 1.04
N VAL A 24 -5.36 -1.29 0.09
CA VAL A 24 -5.88 -0.59 -1.09
C VAL A 24 -7.14 0.15 -0.66
N LEU A 25 -7.10 1.48 -0.72
CA LEU A 25 -8.20 2.35 -0.30
C LEU A 25 -9.19 2.59 -1.44
N GLY A 26 -10.48 2.40 -1.17
CA GLY A 26 -11.58 2.66 -2.12
C GLY A 26 -11.66 1.60 -3.22
N GLY A 27 -11.17 0.40 -2.92
CA GLY A 27 -11.20 -0.76 -3.80
C GLY A 27 -10.43 -0.63 -5.10
N ILE A 28 -10.69 -1.56 -6.00
CA ILE A 28 -10.18 -1.53 -7.38
C ILE A 28 -11.27 -0.95 -8.26
N LYS A 29 -11.09 0.29 -8.71
CA LYS A 29 -11.99 0.91 -9.68
C LYS A 29 -11.72 0.32 -11.06
N LEU A 30 -12.79 -0.04 -11.76
CA LEU A 30 -12.70 -0.45 -13.17
C LEU A 30 -12.26 0.72 -14.04
N GLU A 31 -12.68 1.94 -13.69
CA GLU A 31 -12.19 3.17 -14.31
C GLU A 31 -10.70 3.38 -13.97
N GLY A 32 -9.85 3.38 -14.99
CA GLY A 32 -8.40 3.50 -14.82
C GLY A 32 -7.69 2.20 -14.45
N LEU A 33 -8.39 1.05 -14.51
CA LEU A 33 -7.80 -0.27 -14.29
C LEU A 33 -6.72 -0.63 -15.33
N ASP A 34 -6.86 -0.12 -16.55
CA ASP A 34 -5.87 -0.20 -17.64
C ASP A 34 -4.48 0.31 -17.23
N ARG A 35 -4.46 1.28 -16.31
CA ARG A 35 -3.24 1.86 -15.72
C ARG A 35 -2.96 1.34 -14.31
N MET A 36 -3.75 0.40 -13.80
CA MET A 36 -3.62 -0.15 -12.44
C MET A 36 -3.41 0.92 -11.36
N ARG A 37 -4.21 2.00 -11.41
CA ARG A 37 -4.13 3.08 -10.44
C ARG A 37 -4.77 2.69 -9.12
N ALA A 38 -4.05 2.88 -8.03
CA ALA A 38 -4.51 2.57 -6.69
C ALA A 38 -4.11 3.67 -5.70
N THR A 39 -4.85 3.76 -4.60
CA THR A 39 -4.39 4.48 -3.41
C THR A 39 -3.98 3.47 -2.37
N LEU A 40 -2.68 3.42 -2.04
CA LEU A 40 -2.15 2.55 -1.00
C LEU A 40 -2.04 3.31 0.32
N LYS A 41 -2.51 2.69 1.39
CA LYS A 41 -2.18 3.03 2.77
C LYS A 41 -1.17 2.01 3.28
N ILE A 42 -0.02 2.48 3.72
CA ILE A 42 1.05 1.69 4.30
C ILE A 42 1.07 1.99 5.80
N GLU A 43 1.20 0.95 6.62
CA GLU A 43 1.24 1.05 8.07
C GLU A 43 2.39 0.20 8.60
N LEU A 44 3.31 0.79 9.35
CA LEU A 44 4.29 0.06 10.14
C LEU A 44 3.61 -0.44 11.42
N LYS A 45 3.49 -1.76 11.57
CA LYS A 45 2.86 -2.39 12.73
C LYS A 45 3.62 -2.00 14.00
N LYS A 46 2.87 -1.70 15.07
CA LYS A 46 3.40 -1.29 16.38
C LYS A 46 4.21 0.03 16.34
N SER A 47 4.08 0.84 15.30
CA SER A 47 4.65 2.17 15.24
C SER A 47 3.64 3.25 15.65
N SER A 48 4.11 4.31 16.29
CA SER A 48 3.35 5.55 16.53
C SER A 48 3.35 6.49 15.32
N VAL A 49 4.19 6.21 14.32
CA VAL A 49 4.28 7.01 13.10
C VAL A 49 2.99 6.84 12.28
N PRO A 50 2.38 7.94 11.81
CA PRO A 50 1.17 7.87 11.01
C PRO A 50 1.33 7.03 9.73
N PRO A 51 0.24 6.42 9.24
CA PRO A 51 0.23 5.70 7.97
C PRO A 51 0.63 6.59 6.79
N VAL A 52 1.49 6.08 5.91
CA VAL A 52 1.80 6.71 4.63
C VAL A 52 0.66 6.41 3.66
N ARG A 53 0.13 7.44 3.01
CA ARG A 53 -0.87 7.27 1.93
C ARG A 53 -0.30 7.77 0.62
N HIS A 54 -0.42 6.98 -0.43
CA HIS A 54 0.08 7.37 -1.75
C HIS A 54 -0.84 6.87 -2.86
N ASN A 55 -1.18 7.76 -3.80
CA ASN A 55 -1.80 7.37 -5.06
C ASN A 55 -0.69 7.05 -6.05
N LEU A 56 -0.75 5.89 -6.69
CA LEU A 56 0.22 5.48 -7.70
C LEU A 56 -0.43 4.68 -8.82
N ASP A 57 0.21 4.78 -9.98
CA ASP A 57 0.05 3.86 -11.10
C ASP A 57 1.02 2.68 -10.89
N LEU A 58 0.49 1.47 -10.68
CA LEU A 58 1.31 0.29 -10.38
C LEU A 58 2.08 -0.24 -11.62
N TYR A 59 1.72 0.18 -12.83
CA TYR A 59 2.49 -0.12 -14.03
C TYR A 59 3.62 0.88 -14.27
N ASN A 60 3.60 2.02 -13.58
CA ASN A 60 4.69 2.98 -13.59
C ASN A 60 5.78 2.58 -12.58
N ASP A 61 6.82 1.90 -13.07
CA ASP A 61 8.00 1.50 -12.30
C ASP A 61 8.60 2.66 -11.48
N ASN A 62 8.80 3.82 -12.10
CA ASN A 62 9.38 4.99 -11.42
C ASN A 62 8.55 5.45 -10.20
N GLN A 63 7.21 5.35 -10.25
CA GLN A 63 6.38 5.69 -9.10
C GLN A 63 6.48 4.63 -8.01
N SER A 64 6.45 3.35 -8.40
CA SER A 64 6.58 2.21 -7.50
C SER A 64 7.92 2.22 -6.76
N GLU A 65 9.02 2.44 -7.48
CA GLU A 65 10.36 2.53 -6.90
C GLU A 65 10.47 3.73 -5.94
N LYS A 66 9.97 4.90 -6.32
CA LYS A 66 9.97 6.08 -5.43
C LYS A 66 9.18 5.83 -4.15
N LEU A 67 8.04 5.16 -4.24
CA LEU A 67 7.26 4.78 -3.05
C LEU A 67 8.06 3.84 -2.15
N ILE A 68 8.66 2.79 -2.72
CA ILE A 68 9.46 1.81 -1.97
C ILE A 68 10.64 2.50 -1.29
N ARG A 69 11.38 3.37 -1.99
CA ARG A 69 12.56 4.06 -1.45
C ARG A 69 12.24 5.04 -0.34
N ARG A 70 11.13 5.79 -0.44
CA ARG A 70 10.77 6.83 0.54
C ARG A 70 10.04 6.28 1.76
N THR A 71 9.46 5.08 1.67
CA THR A 71 8.66 4.49 2.75
C THR A 71 9.49 4.27 4.03
N PRO A 72 10.71 3.73 3.98
CA PRO A 72 11.59 3.62 5.15
C PRO A 72 11.89 4.96 5.82
N ASP A 73 12.23 6.00 5.05
CA ASP A 73 12.47 7.36 5.56
C ASP A 73 11.25 7.89 6.34
N ASN A 74 10.05 7.71 5.77
CA ASN A 74 8.80 8.14 6.41
C ASN A 74 8.56 7.45 7.75
N TYR A 75 9.14 6.27 7.97
CA TYR A 75 9.07 5.52 9.23
C TYR A 75 10.31 5.67 10.12
N GLY A 76 11.31 6.45 9.71
CA GLY A 76 12.58 6.62 10.44
C GLY A 76 13.37 5.32 10.57
N LEU A 77 13.29 4.44 9.56
CA LEU A 77 14.01 3.15 9.55
C LEU A 77 15.42 3.26 8.95
N ILE A 78 15.75 4.38 8.32
CA ILE A 78 17.06 4.72 7.73
C ILE A 78 17.35 6.21 7.94
#